data_AF-D3RXQ1-F1
#
_entry.id   AF-D3RXQ1-F1
#
_cell.length_a   1.000
_cell.length_b   1.000
_cell.length_c   1.000
_cell.angle_alpha   90.00
_cell.angle_beta   90.00
_cell.angle_gamma   90.00
#
_symmetry.space_group_name_H-M   'P 1'
#
loop_
_entity.id
_entity.type
_entity.pdbx_description
1 polymer ?
#
loop_
_entity_poly.entity_id
_entity_poly.type
_entity_poly.pdbx_seq_one_letter_code
_entity_poly.pdbx_strand_id
1 'polypeptide(L)'
;MKHLEFKEKYKELLLSGKKKATVRSWTNLKAGDRALVHCGGKIIGVAKILSVEKKKIDEFTEEDAKMEGFNSLEDFLKEVRNYYEGDELYFIKFEFEPFEKEIEPHEYYYEGYDIDKIVDEALEKLELSDREREILLLYKKYGSIRKVAKKLGGWRKRGEIRKVIRKAFKMLKNQKV
;
A
#
# COMPACT_ATOMS: atom_id res chain seq x y z
N MET A 1 -9.93 2.04 -1.08
CA MET A 1 -9.09 2.97 -0.29
C MET A 1 -7.77 3.16 -1.03
N LYS A 2 -7.20 4.37 -1.00
CA LYS A 2 -5.85 4.60 -1.54
C LYS A 2 -4.80 4.09 -0.54
N HIS A 3 -3.55 3.98 -0.98
CA HIS A 3 -2.46 3.46 -0.16
C HIS A 3 -1.27 4.42 -0.17
N LEU A 4 -0.59 4.52 0.96
CA LEU A 4 0.64 5.28 1.12
C LEU A 4 1.69 4.37 1.78
N GLU A 5 2.69 3.96 1.01
CA GLU A 5 3.67 2.95 1.44
C GLU A 5 4.99 3.60 1.87
N PHE A 6 5.52 3.20 3.01
CA PHE A 6 6.78 3.64 3.59
C PHE A 6 7.73 2.46 3.85
N LYS A 7 9.03 2.74 3.78
CA LYS A 7 10.05 1.80 4.25
C LYS A 7 9.98 1.68 5.78
N GLU A 8 10.31 0.48 6.29
CA GLU A 8 10.27 0.16 7.71
C GLU A 8 11.05 1.14 8.59
N LYS A 9 12.18 1.67 8.10
CA LYS A 9 12.98 2.68 8.82
C LYS A 9 12.21 3.95 9.22
N TYR A 10 11.09 4.25 8.56
CA TYR A 10 10.25 5.42 8.87
C TYR A 10 9.14 5.12 9.90
N LYS A 11 9.01 3.88 10.36
CA LYS A 11 7.92 3.46 11.26
C LYS A 11 7.88 4.27 12.55
N GLU A 12 9.01 4.40 13.24
CA GLU A 12 9.10 5.17 14.49
C GLU A 12 8.77 6.65 14.27
N LEU A 13 9.25 7.23 13.16
CA LEU A 13 8.99 8.63 12.83
C LEU A 13 7.50 8.90 12.54
N LEU A 14 6.81 7.93 11.91
CA LEU A 14 5.36 8.01 11.68
C LEU A 14 4.59 7.89 13.01
N LEU A 15 4.88 6.86 13.81
CA LEU A 15 4.18 6.58 15.06
C LEU A 15 4.40 7.68 16.12
N SER A 16 5.57 8.30 16.14
CA SER A 16 5.86 9.46 17.02
C SER A 16 5.24 10.78 16.54
N GLY A 17 4.64 10.80 15.33
CA GLY A 17 4.10 12.02 14.74
C GLY A 17 5.16 13.02 14.23
N LYS A 18 6.45 12.64 14.24
CA LYS A 18 7.53 13.48 13.71
C LYS A 18 7.44 13.61 12.19
N LYS A 19 7.14 12.50 11.49
CA LYS A 19 6.96 12.49 10.04
C LYS A 19 5.52 12.83 9.66
N LYS A 20 5.34 14.00 9.04
CA LYS A 20 4.06 14.58 8.61
C LYS A 20 3.96 14.81 7.11
N ALA A 21 5.04 14.53 6.37
CA ALA A 21 5.07 14.65 4.93
C ALA A 21 5.86 13.53 4.23
N THR A 22 5.62 13.38 2.92
CA THR A 22 6.35 12.45 2.05
C THR A 22 6.54 13.02 0.64
N VAL A 23 7.70 12.77 0.05
CA VAL A 23 8.08 13.08 -1.32
C VAL A 23 7.89 11.86 -2.19
N ARG A 24 7.32 12.06 -3.39
CA ARG A 24 7.09 11.02 -4.41
C ARG A 24 7.37 11.56 -5.80
N SER A 25 7.92 10.72 -6.69
CA SER A 25 8.00 11.04 -8.13
C SER A 25 6.63 11.01 -8.82
N TRP A 26 5.67 10.25 -8.29
CA TRP A 26 4.31 10.19 -8.80
C TRP A 26 3.31 9.88 -7.68
N THR A 27 2.11 10.46 -7.77
CA THR A 27 1.00 10.16 -6.87
C THR A 27 -0.35 10.38 -7.55
N ASN A 28 -1.36 9.60 -7.16
CA ASN A 28 -2.76 9.85 -7.47
C ASN A 28 -3.55 10.37 -6.25
N LEU A 29 -2.86 10.73 -5.17
CA LEU A 29 -3.45 11.35 -3.98
C LEU A 29 -3.79 12.81 -4.25
N LYS A 30 -4.82 13.30 -3.57
CA LYS A 30 -5.31 14.67 -3.57
C LYS A 30 -5.65 15.08 -2.14
N ALA A 31 -5.68 16.38 -1.88
CA ALA A 31 -6.17 16.91 -0.61
C ALA A 31 -7.58 16.36 -0.30
N GLY A 32 -7.80 15.96 0.96
CA GLY A 32 -9.04 15.33 1.43
C GLY A 32 -9.10 13.80 1.28
N ASP A 33 -8.19 13.18 0.53
CA ASP A 33 -8.12 11.71 0.46
C ASP A 33 -7.80 11.09 1.83
N ARG A 34 -8.29 9.87 2.04
CA ARG A 34 -7.83 8.96 3.10
C ARG A 34 -7.07 7.78 2.47
N ALA A 35 -5.87 7.52 2.97
CA ALA A 35 -5.00 6.46 2.48
C ALA A 35 -4.55 5.53 3.61
N LEU A 36 -4.54 4.21 3.36
CA LEU A 36 -3.94 3.26 4.29
C LEU A 36 -2.42 3.45 4.31
N VAL A 37 -1.86 3.63 5.50
CA VAL A 37 -0.42 3.73 5.68
C VAL A 37 0.15 2.34 5.86
N HIS A 38 0.95 1.93 4.88
CA HIS A 38 1.72 0.69 4.95
C HIS A 38 3.16 1.00 5.35
N CYS A 39 3.69 0.28 6.34
CA CYS A 39 5.09 0.40 6.74
C CYS A 39 5.62 -0.97 7.17
N GLY A 40 6.80 -1.37 6.67
CA GLY A 40 7.39 -2.68 7.01
C GLY A 40 6.51 -3.89 6.64
N GLY A 41 5.64 -3.74 5.63
CA GLY A 41 4.71 -4.80 5.21
C GLY A 41 3.42 -4.91 6.04
N LYS A 42 3.25 -4.08 7.08
CA LYS A 42 2.01 -3.98 7.87
C LYS A 42 1.19 -2.76 7.49
N ILE A 43 -0.09 -2.76 7.83
CA ILE A 43 -0.93 -1.56 7.87
C ILE A 43 -0.86 -1.00 9.28
N ILE A 44 -0.42 0.25 9.41
CA ILE A 44 -0.17 0.87 10.72
C ILE A 44 -1.15 2.00 11.06
N GLY A 45 -2.03 2.37 10.13
CA GLY A 45 -3.01 3.43 10.34
C GLY A 45 -3.55 4.03 9.05
N VAL A 46 -4.17 5.21 9.16
CA VAL A 46 -4.72 5.98 8.05
C VAL A 46 -4.08 7.36 7.99
N ALA A 47 -3.70 7.79 6.79
CA ALA A 47 -3.27 9.16 6.52
C ALA A 47 -4.44 9.93 5.90
N LYS A 48 -4.77 11.08 6.48
CA LYS A 48 -5.62 12.11 5.87
C LYS A 48 -4.72 13.07 5.11
N ILE A 49 -4.89 13.15 3.80
CA ILE A 49 -4.05 13.99 2.95
C ILE A 49 -4.49 15.45 3.09
N LEU A 50 -3.57 16.30 3.53
CA LEU A 50 -3.82 17.74 3.76
C LEU A 50 -3.54 18.54 2.48
N SER A 51 -2.42 18.27 1.82
CA SER A 51 -2.06 18.90 0.55
C SER A 51 -1.19 17.98 -0.30
N VAL A 52 -1.22 18.23 -1.61
CA VAL A 52 -0.33 17.63 -2.59
C VAL A 52 0.14 18.77 -3.49
N GLU A 53 1.42 19.11 -3.40
CA GLU A 53 2.04 20.16 -4.19
C GLU A 53 3.19 19.58 -5.00
N LYS A 54 3.46 20.15 -6.17
CA LYS A 54 4.70 19.86 -6.88
C LYS A 54 5.74 20.88 -6.44
N LYS A 55 6.94 20.38 -6.14
CA LYS A 55 8.10 21.18 -5.76
C LYS A 55 9.31 20.74 -6.53
N LYS A 56 10.12 21.69 -6.93
CA LYS A 56 11.47 21.43 -7.40
C LYS A 56 12.41 21.11 -6.24
N ILE A 57 13.52 20.43 -6.53
CA ILE A 57 14.53 20.07 -5.52
C ILE A 57 15.04 21.30 -4.75
N ASP A 58 15.21 22.44 -5.43
CA ASP A 58 15.68 23.69 -4.86
C ASP A 58 14.61 24.49 -4.09
N GLU A 59 13.33 24.09 -4.19
CA GLU A 59 12.21 24.72 -3.47
C GLU A 59 11.95 24.08 -2.10
N PHE A 60 12.67 23.01 -1.75
CA PHE A 60 12.55 22.40 -0.43
C PHE A 60 13.28 23.22 0.63
N THR A 61 12.66 23.28 1.81
CA THR A 61 13.13 24.07 2.95
C THR A 61 13.51 23.18 4.14
N GLU A 62 14.21 23.75 5.12
CA GLU A 62 14.49 23.08 6.40
C GLU A 62 13.20 22.59 7.09
N GLU A 63 12.10 23.33 6.96
CA GLU A 63 10.81 22.92 7.51
C GLU A 63 10.26 21.69 6.77
N ASP A 64 10.38 21.64 5.43
CA ASP A 64 9.97 20.46 4.67
C ASP A 64 10.78 19.23 5.07
N ALA A 65 12.10 19.39 5.28
CA ALA A 65 12.98 18.33 5.76
C ALA A 65 12.57 17.81 7.14
N LYS A 66 12.24 18.72 8.07
CA LYS A 66 11.70 18.36 9.40
C LYS A 66 10.37 17.61 9.29
N MET A 67 9.46 18.05 8.43
CA MET A 67 8.18 17.35 8.18
C MET A 67 8.39 15.95 7.58
N GLU A 68 9.46 15.74 6.81
CA GLU A 68 9.88 14.44 6.30
C GLU A 68 10.56 13.56 7.37
N GLY A 69 10.93 14.14 8.51
CA GLY A 69 11.59 13.46 9.63
C GLY A 69 13.11 13.51 9.58
N PHE A 70 13.70 14.47 8.84
CA PHE A 70 15.14 14.72 8.78
C PHE A 70 15.52 15.88 9.70
N ASN A 71 16.78 15.88 10.16
CA ASN A 71 17.30 16.94 11.03
C ASN A 71 17.87 18.14 10.26
N SER A 72 18.14 17.97 8.97
CA SER A 72 18.71 18.99 8.10
C SER A 72 18.16 18.90 6.68
N LEU A 73 18.13 20.03 5.97
CA LEU A 73 17.81 20.09 4.55
C LEU A 73 18.83 19.28 3.72
N GLU A 74 20.11 19.32 4.08
CA GLU A 74 21.15 18.60 3.35
C GLU A 74 20.94 17.08 3.36
N ASP A 75 20.67 16.49 4.53
CA ASP A 75 20.42 15.05 4.66
C ASP A 75 19.18 14.62 3.89
N PHE A 76 18.13 15.44 3.95
CA PHE A 76 16.89 15.21 3.22
C PHE A 76 17.11 15.23 1.70
N LEU A 77 17.77 16.27 1.17
CA LEU A 77 18.05 16.39 -0.25
C LEU A 77 18.97 15.26 -0.76
N LYS A 78 19.93 14.84 0.06
CA LYS A 78 20.79 13.69 -0.25
C LYS A 78 19.97 12.41 -0.36
N GLU A 79 19.05 12.16 0.57
CA GLU A 79 18.14 11.01 0.47
C GLU A 79 17.27 11.12 -0.79
N VAL A 80 16.60 12.24 -1.03
CA VAL A 80 15.72 12.45 -2.19
C VAL A 80 16.44 12.14 -3.52
N ARG A 81 17.65 12.67 -3.70
CA ARG A 81 18.47 12.44 -4.90
C ARG A 81 18.90 10.97 -5.08
N ASN A 82 18.95 10.19 -4.00
CA ASN A 82 19.24 8.74 -4.09
C ASN A 82 18.02 7.93 -4.58
N TYR A 83 16.79 8.44 -4.46
CA TYR A 83 15.56 7.70 -4.83
C TYR A 83 14.94 8.13 -6.14
N TYR A 84 15.07 9.41 -6.50
CA TYR A 84 14.30 9.98 -7.58
C TYR A 84 15.22 10.64 -8.61
N GLU A 85 15.00 10.27 -9.86
CA GLU A 85 15.55 10.95 -11.02
C GLU A 85 14.52 12.00 -11.47
N GLY A 86 14.93 13.26 -11.55
CA GLY A 86 14.09 14.37 -12.01
C GLY A 86 14.04 15.55 -11.04
N ASP A 87 13.74 16.72 -11.59
CA ASP A 87 13.82 17.98 -10.85
C ASP A 87 12.54 18.32 -10.08
N GLU A 88 11.38 17.79 -10.47
CA GLU A 88 10.08 18.12 -9.90
C GLU A 88 9.44 16.89 -9.23
N LEU A 89 9.10 17.00 -7.95
CA LEU A 89 8.55 15.93 -7.12
C LEU A 89 7.26 16.37 -6.44
N TYR A 90 6.41 15.41 -6.10
CA TYR A 90 5.22 15.66 -5.31
C TYR A 90 5.57 15.65 -3.83
N PHE A 91 5.28 16.75 -3.13
CA PHE A 91 5.32 16.83 -1.68
C PHE A 91 3.91 16.69 -1.12
N ILE A 92 3.72 15.68 -0.27
CA ILE A 92 2.41 15.26 0.24
C ILE A 92 2.42 15.47 1.75
N LYS A 93 1.64 16.45 2.23
CA LYS A 93 1.42 16.68 3.66
C LYS A 93 0.23 15.86 4.12
N PHE A 94 0.35 15.23 5.29
CA PHE A 94 -0.71 14.40 5.84
C PHE A 94 -0.79 14.49 7.36
N GLU A 95 -1.99 14.23 7.86
CA GLU A 95 -2.24 13.93 9.26
C GLU A 95 -2.34 12.41 9.41
N PHE A 96 -1.60 11.83 10.34
CA PHE A 96 -1.53 10.39 10.53
C PHE A 96 -2.32 9.95 11.76
N GLU A 97 -3.28 9.06 11.55
CA GLU A 97 -4.11 8.41 12.56
C GLU A 97 -3.59 6.97 12.73
N PRO A 98 -2.72 6.68 13.72
CA PRO A 98 -2.21 5.34 13.95
C PRO A 98 -3.32 4.41 14.47
N PHE A 99 -3.23 3.13 14.12
CA PHE A 99 -4.04 2.10 14.76
C PHE A 99 -3.41 1.66 16.09
N GLU A 100 -4.25 1.21 17.02
CA GLU A 100 -3.78 0.62 18.29
C GLU A 100 -2.92 -0.63 18.06
N LYS A 101 -3.25 -1.41 17.02
CA LYS A 101 -2.51 -2.59 16.60
C LYS A 101 -2.25 -2.55 15.11
N GLU A 102 -1.05 -2.98 14.73
CA GLU A 102 -0.70 -3.18 13.34
C GLU A 102 -1.51 -4.33 12.76
N ILE A 103 -1.98 -4.15 11.53
CA ILE A 103 -2.83 -5.13 10.86
C ILE A 103 -2.03 -5.77 9.74
N GLU A 104 -2.08 -7.10 9.65
CA GLU A 104 -1.57 -7.79 8.48
C GLU A 104 -2.43 -7.42 7.27
N PRO A 105 -1.85 -7.07 6.10
CA PRO A 105 -2.66 -6.67 4.97
C PRO A 105 -3.74 -7.70 4.59
N HIS A 106 -3.47 -9.00 4.77
CA HIS A 106 -4.47 -10.03 4.50
C HIS A 106 -5.66 -10.00 5.47
N GLU A 107 -5.44 -9.75 6.77
CA GLU A 107 -6.52 -9.59 7.76
C GLU A 107 -7.43 -8.42 7.40
N TYR A 108 -6.85 -7.30 6.96
CA TYR A 108 -7.63 -6.11 6.59
C TYR A 108 -8.51 -6.35 5.35
N TYR A 109 -7.95 -6.95 4.28
CA TYR A 109 -8.70 -7.10 3.01
C TYR A 109 -9.74 -8.21 3.03
N TYR A 110 -9.57 -9.18 3.92
CA TYR A 110 -10.43 -10.36 4.00
C TYR A 110 -11.18 -10.44 5.32
N GLU A 111 -11.21 -9.38 6.12
CA GLU A 111 -11.94 -9.32 7.41
C GLU A 111 -11.59 -10.50 8.34
N GLY A 112 -10.31 -10.89 8.37
CA GLY A 112 -9.83 -12.04 9.14
C GLY A 112 -10.12 -13.42 8.54
N TYR A 113 -10.75 -13.51 7.37
CA TYR A 113 -10.96 -14.78 6.68
C TYR A 113 -9.66 -15.33 6.10
N ASP A 114 -9.48 -16.63 6.24
CA ASP A 114 -8.40 -17.39 5.65
C ASP A 114 -8.51 -17.40 4.12
N ILE A 115 -7.43 -16.99 3.44
CA ILE A 115 -7.38 -16.95 1.99
C ILE A 115 -7.56 -18.34 1.38
N ASP A 116 -7.00 -19.38 2.01
CA ASP A 116 -7.10 -20.74 1.49
C ASP A 116 -8.57 -21.20 1.50
N LYS A 117 -9.31 -20.89 2.57
CA LYS A 117 -10.76 -21.13 2.65
C LYS A 117 -11.54 -20.32 1.62
N ILE A 118 -11.20 -19.04 1.42
CA ILE A 118 -11.83 -18.21 0.38
C ILE A 118 -11.64 -18.85 -1.00
N VAL A 119 -10.42 -19.32 -1.30
CA VAL A 119 -10.08 -19.92 -2.59
C VAL A 119 -10.83 -21.23 -2.80
N ASP A 120 -10.89 -22.09 -1.77
CA ASP A 120 -11.62 -23.35 -1.82
C ASP A 120 -13.11 -23.13 -2.04
N GLU A 121 -13.75 -22.31 -1.20
CA GLU A 121 -15.18 -21.99 -1.35
C GLU A 121 -15.48 -21.34 -2.70
N ALA A 122 -14.58 -20.50 -3.22
CA ALA A 122 -14.77 -19.84 -4.50
C ALA A 122 -14.74 -20.81 -5.69
N LEU A 123 -13.80 -21.76 -5.68
CA LEU A 123 -13.69 -22.78 -6.72
C LEU A 123 -14.88 -23.74 -6.73
N GLU A 124 -15.50 -23.97 -5.57
CA GLU A 124 -16.66 -24.84 -5.41
C GLU A 124 -17.99 -24.14 -5.73
N LYS A 125 -18.19 -22.90 -5.28
CA LYS A 125 -19.52 -22.27 -5.22
C LYS A 125 -19.73 -21.14 -6.24
N LEU A 126 -18.67 -20.58 -6.80
CA LEU A 126 -18.79 -19.42 -7.70
C LEU A 126 -18.67 -19.84 -9.17
N GLU A 127 -19.46 -19.18 -10.01
CA GLU A 127 -19.19 -19.12 -11.43
C GLU A 127 -18.02 -18.17 -11.68
N LEU A 128 -16.91 -18.73 -12.15
CA LEU A 128 -15.64 -18.03 -12.36
C LEU A 128 -15.32 -18.05 -13.85
N SER A 129 -14.76 -16.95 -14.37
CA SER A 129 -14.13 -16.99 -15.70
C SER A 129 -12.94 -17.96 -15.72
N ASP A 130 -12.56 -18.45 -16.91
CA ASP A 130 -11.40 -19.34 -17.08
C ASP A 130 -10.13 -18.77 -16.44
N ARG A 131 -9.92 -17.46 -16.60
CA ARG A 131 -8.76 -16.77 -16.03
C ARG A 131 -8.80 -16.70 -14.50
N GLU A 132 -9.97 -16.44 -13.92
CA GLU A 132 -10.14 -16.42 -12.47
C GLU A 132 -9.94 -17.81 -11.87
N ARG A 133 -10.52 -18.83 -12.51
CA ARG A 133 -10.36 -20.24 -12.13
C ARG A 133 -8.90 -20.67 -12.20
N GLU A 134 -8.19 -20.34 -13.29
CA GLU A 134 -6.75 -20.61 -13.45
C GLU A 134 -5.93 -20.00 -12.30
N ILE A 135 -6.18 -18.72 -11.98
CA ILE A 135 -5.48 -18.00 -10.92
C ILE A 135 -5.71 -18.66 -9.55
N LEU A 136 -6.97 -19.00 -9.23
CA LEU A 136 -7.33 -19.63 -7.95
C LEU A 136 -6.75 -21.04 -7.83
N LEU A 137 -6.75 -21.84 -8.91
CA LEU A 137 -6.11 -23.17 -8.93
C LEU A 137 -4.59 -23.08 -8.75
N LEU A 138 -3.94 -22.12 -9.41
CA LEU A 138 -2.51 -21.87 -9.18
C LEU A 138 -2.25 -21.46 -7.74
N TYR A 139 -3.11 -20.61 -7.15
CA TYR A 139 -2.98 -20.26 -5.75
C TYR A 139 -3.13 -21.47 -4.84
N LYS A 140 -4.17 -22.29 -5.02
CA LYS A 140 -4.38 -23.53 -4.27
C LYS A 140 -3.17 -24.48 -4.35
N LYS A 141 -2.50 -24.55 -5.51
CA LYS A 141 -1.29 -25.35 -5.70
C LYS A 141 -0.06 -24.81 -4.96
N TYR A 142 0.11 -23.49 -4.85
CA TYR A 142 1.35 -22.88 -4.34
C TYR A 142 1.24 -22.19 -2.98
N GLY A 143 0.02 -21.95 -2.48
CA GLY A 143 -0.27 -21.28 -1.21
C GLY A 143 0.31 -19.86 -1.10
N SER A 144 0.62 -19.21 -2.23
CA SER A 144 1.36 -17.94 -2.19
C SER A 144 1.15 -17.08 -3.43
N ILE A 145 0.61 -15.88 -3.21
CA ILE A 145 0.47 -14.83 -4.24
C ILE A 145 1.81 -14.55 -4.94
N ARG A 146 2.90 -14.55 -4.17
CA ARG A 146 4.26 -14.31 -4.67
C ARG A 146 4.67 -15.40 -5.66
N LYS A 147 4.50 -16.68 -5.30
CA LYS A 147 4.85 -17.81 -6.16
C LYS A 147 3.97 -17.88 -7.42
N VAL A 148 2.67 -17.67 -7.27
CA VAL A 148 1.71 -17.62 -8.39
C VAL A 148 2.08 -16.52 -9.37
N ALA A 149 2.41 -15.32 -8.89
CA ALA A 149 2.80 -14.21 -9.76
C ALA A 149 4.03 -14.57 -10.60
N LYS A 150 5.03 -15.23 -10.02
CA LYS A 150 6.21 -15.69 -10.76
C LYS A 150 5.84 -16.68 -11.88
N LYS A 151 4.83 -17.56 -11.65
CA LYS A 151 4.33 -18.49 -12.67
C LYS A 151 3.51 -17.82 -13.76
N LEU A 152 2.79 -16.75 -13.45
CA LEU A 152 1.94 -16.00 -14.37
C LEU A 152 2.69 -14.94 -15.22
N GLY A 153 4.01 -14.89 -15.15
CA GLY A 153 4.82 -13.93 -15.92
C GLY A 153 5.43 -12.78 -15.12
N GLY A 154 5.52 -12.91 -13.79
CA GLY A 154 6.38 -12.06 -12.95
C GLY A 154 5.68 -11.27 -11.84
N TRP A 155 6.47 -10.52 -11.07
CA TRP A 155 6.03 -9.86 -9.83
C TRP A 155 4.86 -8.86 -9.99
N ARG A 156 4.69 -8.29 -11.19
CA ARG A 156 3.59 -7.35 -11.50
C ARG A 156 2.21 -8.02 -11.47
N LYS A 157 2.16 -9.35 -11.65
CA LYS A 157 0.92 -10.15 -11.62
C LYS A 157 0.28 -10.29 -10.23
N ARG A 158 0.98 -9.89 -9.16
CA ARG A 158 0.44 -9.90 -7.79
C ARG A 158 -0.85 -9.08 -7.65
N GLY A 159 -0.98 -7.98 -8.40
CA GLY A 159 -2.18 -7.14 -8.40
C GLY A 159 -3.40 -7.88 -8.94
N GLU A 160 -3.23 -8.57 -10.06
CA GLU A 160 -4.26 -9.40 -10.71
C GLU A 160 -4.75 -10.50 -9.76
N ILE A 161 -3.83 -11.24 -9.15
CA ILE A 161 -4.15 -12.34 -8.22
C ILE A 161 -4.95 -11.82 -7.01
N ARG A 162 -4.49 -10.72 -6.38
CA ARG A 162 -5.23 -10.11 -5.26
C ARG A 162 -6.61 -9.63 -5.68
N LYS A 163 -6.75 -9.09 -6.89
CA LYS A 163 -8.04 -8.62 -7.41
C LYS A 163 -9.03 -9.79 -7.53
N VAL A 164 -8.58 -10.94 -8.05
CA VAL A 164 -9.41 -12.15 -8.16
C VAL A 164 -9.82 -12.67 -6.79
N ILE A 165 -8.88 -12.86 -5.85
CA ILE A 165 -9.20 -13.37 -4.51
C ILE A 165 -10.16 -12.42 -3.77
N ARG A 166 -9.94 -11.10 -3.85
CA ARG A 166 -10.86 -10.11 -3.25
C ARG A 166 -12.24 -10.11 -3.90
N LYS A 167 -12.34 -10.31 -5.21
CA LYS A 167 -13.63 -10.42 -5.91
C LYS A 167 -14.36 -11.67 -5.42
N ALA A 168 -13.68 -12.81 -5.37
CA ALA A 168 -14.23 -14.07 -4.89
C ALA A 168 -14.75 -13.94 -3.44
N PHE A 169 -13.95 -13.37 -2.54
CA PHE A 169 -14.35 -13.08 -1.16
C PHE A 169 -15.66 -12.28 -1.09
N LYS A 170 -15.76 -11.19 -1.85
CA LYS A 170 -16.96 -10.34 -1.88
C LYS A 170 -18.18 -11.09 -2.41
N MET A 171 -18.03 -11.89 -3.46
CA MET A 171 -19.12 -12.69 -4.02
C MET A 171 -19.63 -13.73 -3.03
N LEU A 172 -18.72 -14.44 -2.35
CA LEU A 172 -19.09 -15.42 -1.32
C LEU A 172 -19.83 -14.77 -0.14
N LYS A 173 -19.43 -13.56 0.26
CA LYS A 173 -20.13 -12.81 1.31
C LYS A 173 -21.56 -12.43 0.90
N ASN A 174 -21.75 -12.00 -0.35
CA ASN A 174 -23.06 -11.60 -0.86
C ASN A 174 -24.02 -12.79 -1.07
N GLN A 175 -23.51 -14.01 -1.22
CA GLN A 175 -24.34 -15.22 -1.27
C GLN A 175 -24.79 -15.72 0.12
N LYS A 176 -24.15 -15.23 1.20
CA LYS A 176 -24.46 -15.62 2.59
C LYS A 176 -25.46 -14.67 3.28
N VAL A 177 -26.07 -13.75 2.53
CA VAL A 177 -27.12 -12.81 2.99
C VAL A 177 -28.44 -13.16 2.33
#